data_AF-A0A842ETI1-F1
#
_entry.id   AF-A0A842ETI1-F1
#
_cell.length_a   1.000
_cell.length_b   1.000
_cell.length_c   1.000
_cell.angle_alpha   90.00
_cell.angle_beta   90.00
_cell.angle_gamma   90.00
#
_symmetry.space_group_name_H-M   'P 1'
#
loop_
_entity.id
_entity.type
_entity.pdbx_description
1 polymer ?
#
loop_
_entity_poly.entity_id
_entity_poly.type
_entity_poly.pdbx_seq_one_letter_code
_entity_poly.pdbx_strand_id
1 'polypeptide(L)'
;VDAVTDSTKKAELQKNLDEAQRQFDVNYEYRFKGLGDFTFATIDISMQKMWADIDIKAGAPHVYFANNYAAILIQDKAGNIKYTKFFMGTDINQASTVRVPLAIGDEITTYHREATTNRLEIQNEKTKAYLEAATSITYVVTSQGLVAKKEVQAQDKAREAVNNLFENKDPKGKITDSLTQAEIDAAQGLVNQVKDTTKKAELQKDLDEAQKQLTAKKEGEEKARQAAAETALKALFYGNDVNGTIKDTTNQAAIDNVQGLIDVVTDPIIKAALQKDLDHAQALLDARIAAELDAADKGQQLIATFLVNQLFQNNDPLTDEIKNITNQLAIDTAQEQIDLIKVDTVREALQKTLDRAQELLDARDREATEKAAEKAVNELFQDDKPTTGVIKDTSNQDTIDAAQDFINQVTDADKKAALQKDLD
;
A
#
# COMPACT_ATOMS: atom_id res chain seq x y z
N VAL A 1 54.19 34.21 -9.77
CA VAL A 1 54.97 34.15 -8.52
C VAL A 1 55.93 35.33 -8.40
N ASP A 2 56.58 35.76 -9.48
CA ASP A 2 57.64 36.78 -9.43
C ASP A 2 57.22 38.19 -9.00
N ALA A 3 55.95 38.56 -9.20
CA ALA A 3 55.43 39.87 -8.79
C ALA A 3 55.06 39.97 -7.29
N VAL A 4 55.17 38.88 -6.52
CA VAL A 4 54.82 38.87 -5.09
C VAL A 4 56.05 39.26 -4.27
N THR A 5 55.93 40.31 -3.46
CA THR A 5 57.02 40.85 -2.61
C THR A 5 57.08 40.23 -1.22
N ASP A 6 55.95 39.73 -0.71
CA ASP A 6 55.87 38.99 0.54
C ASP A 6 56.54 37.62 0.40
N SER A 7 57.58 37.38 1.20
CA SER A 7 58.44 36.20 1.07
C SER A 7 57.74 34.90 1.46
N THR A 8 56.85 34.91 2.46
CA THR A 8 56.11 33.73 2.91
C THR A 8 55.05 33.34 1.88
N LYS A 9 54.30 34.32 1.37
CA LYS A 9 53.28 34.11 0.35
C LYS A 9 53.87 33.75 -1.01
N LYS A 10 55.04 34.30 -1.35
CA LYS A 10 55.81 33.91 -2.53
C LYS A 10 56.27 32.46 -2.44
N ALA A 11 56.79 32.03 -1.28
CA ALA A 11 57.23 30.64 -1.06
C ALA A 11 56.05 29.65 -1.14
N GLU A 12 54.89 30.00 -0.59
CA GLU A 12 53.69 29.17 -0.67
C GLU A 12 53.13 29.09 -2.10
N LEU A 13 53.07 30.20 -2.82
CA LEU A 13 52.68 30.22 -4.24
C LEU A 13 53.68 29.49 -5.14
N GLN A 14 54.98 29.58 -4.83
CA GLN A 14 56.01 28.83 -5.55
C GLN A 14 55.87 27.33 -5.28
N LYS A 15 55.65 26.93 -4.02
CA LYS A 15 55.38 25.53 -3.66
C LYS A 15 54.13 24.99 -4.38
N ASN A 16 53.04 25.75 -4.40
CA ASN A 16 51.81 25.37 -5.10
C ASN A 16 52.03 25.30 -6.62
N LEU A 17 52.84 26.20 -7.18
CA LEU A 17 53.23 26.17 -8.58
C LEU A 17 54.10 24.95 -8.90
N ASP A 18 55.06 24.62 -8.03
CA ASP A 18 55.95 23.46 -8.17
C ASP A 18 55.17 22.15 -7.99
N GLU A 19 54.19 22.09 -7.08
CA GLU A 19 53.25 20.97 -6.92
C GLU A 19 52.33 20.82 -8.13
N ALA A 20 51.80 21.92 -8.66
CA ALA A 20 51.04 21.92 -9.91
C ALA A 20 51.92 21.49 -11.09
N GLN A 21 53.17 21.95 -11.18
CA GLN A 21 54.11 21.56 -12.24
C GLN A 21 54.56 20.09 -12.12
N ARG A 22 54.69 19.55 -10.89
CA ARG A 22 54.93 18.12 -10.65
C ARG A 22 53.76 17.22 -11.06
N GLN A 23 52.54 17.75 -11.10
CA GLN A 23 51.38 17.07 -11.70
C GLN A 23 51.45 17.03 -13.24
N PHE A 24 52.19 17.94 -13.88
CA PHE A 24 52.37 17.98 -15.35
C PHE A 24 53.66 17.31 -15.85
N ASP A 25 54.54 16.84 -14.97
CA ASP A 25 55.69 15.98 -15.29
C ASP A 25 55.26 14.54 -15.57
N VAL A 26 54.24 14.39 -16.42
CA VAL A 26 53.74 13.10 -16.89
C VAL A 26 54.02 13.08 -18.38
N ASN A 27 54.92 12.21 -18.81
CA ASN A 27 55.18 11.98 -20.22
C ASN A 27 54.79 10.55 -20.58
N TYR A 28 54.49 10.34 -21.84
CA TYR A 28 54.15 9.01 -22.35
C TYR A 28 54.96 8.71 -23.61
N GLU A 29 55.52 7.51 -23.68
CA GLU A 29 56.19 7.02 -24.87
C GLU A 29 55.30 5.94 -25.51
N TYR A 30 54.98 6.12 -26.78
CA TYR A 30 54.39 5.10 -27.63
C TYR A 30 55.50 4.46 -28.44
N ARG A 31 55.59 3.12 -28.46
CA ARG A 31 56.54 2.37 -29.30
C ARG A 31 55.77 1.44 -30.24
N PHE A 32 55.97 1.62 -31.54
CA PHE A 32 55.37 0.82 -32.60
C PHE A 32 56.42 -0.16 -33.14
N LYS A 33 56.19 -1.46 -32.94
CA LYS A 33 57.14 -2.53 -33.29
C LYS A 33 56.67 -3.36 -34.47
N GLY A 34 57.60 -3.63 -35.35
CA GLY A 34 57.44 -4.39 -36.58
C GLY A 34 57.92 -5.83 -36.47
N LEU A 35 58.24 -6.41 -37.62
CA LEU A 35 58.87 -7.73 -37.70
C LEU A 35 60.20 -7.72 -36.92
N GLY A 36 60.44 -8.76 -36.11
CA GLY A 36 61.66 -8.87 -35.31
C GLY A 36 61.78 -7.80 -34.23
N ASP A 37 60.66 -7.25 -33.75
CA ASP A 37 60.57 -6.18 -32.77
C ASP A 37 61.26 -4.86 -33.18
N PHE A 38 61.42 -4.66 -34.49
CA PHE A 38 61.92 -3.41 -35.04
C PHE A 38 61.00 -2.24 -34.68
N THR A 39 61.44 -1.36 -33.79
CA THR A 39 60.72 -0.11 -33.48
C THR A 39 60.80 0.84 -34.68
N PHE A 40 59.75 0.85 -35.50
CA PHE A 40 59.72 1.65 -36.74
C PHE A 40 59.15 3.06 -36.51
N ALA A 41 58.43 3.29 -35.41
CA ALA A 41 57.98 4.61 -35.00
C ALA A 41 57.85 4.75 -33.48
N THR A 42 58.06 5.96 -32.96
CA THR A 42 57.73 6.36 -31.58
C THR A 42 56.88 7.63 -31.54
N ILE A 43 56.15 7.81 -30.44
CA ILE A 43 55.50 9.09 -30.11
C ILE A 43 55.84 9.44 -28.66
N ASP A 44 56.57 10.52 -28.47
CA ASP A 44 56.88 11.07 -27.16
C ASP A 44 55.90 12.20 -26.85
N ILE A 45 54.97 11.94 -25.94
CA ILE A 45 53.96 12.89 -25.48
C ILE A 45 54.49 13.60 -24.24
N SER A 46 54.68 14.91 -24.34
CA SER A 46 54.98 15.75 -23.17
C SER A 46 53.73 16.49 -22.70
N MET A 47 53.21 16.14 -21.52
CA MET A 47 52.06 16.84 -20.94
C MET A 47 52.44 18.24 -20.41
N GLN A 48 53.69 18.44 -19.99
CA GLN A 48 54.18 19.74 -19.55
C GLN A 48 54.31 20.72 -20.72
N LYS A 49 54.87 20.28 -21.84
CA LYS A 49 55.07 21.12 -23.04
C LYS A 49 53.86 21.13 -23.96
N MET A 50 52.93 20.20 -23.75
CA MET A 50 51.75 19.98 -24.58
C MET A 50 52.12 19.74 -26.05
N TRP A 51 53.08 18.85 -26.32
CA TRP A 51 53.48 18.45 -27.68
C TRP A 51 53.58 16.93 -27.79
N ALA A 52 53.36 16.42 -29.01
CA ALA A 52 53.68 15.06 -29.42
C ALA A 52 54.86 15.10 -30.40
N ASP A 53 56.00 14.54 -30.00
CA ASP A 53 57.16 14.36 -30.87
C ASP A 53 57.09 12.96 -31.50
N ILE A 54 56.89 12.91 -32.81
CA ILE A 54 56.71 11.68 -33.58
C ILE A 54 58.02 11.42 -34.33
N ASP A 55 58.66 10.29 -34.06
CA ASP A 55 59.88 9.87 -34.74
C ASP A 55 59.63 8.59 -35.54
N ILE A 56 59.91 8.63 -36.84
CA ILE A 56 59.73 7.53 -37.78
C ILE A 56 61.12 7.09 -38.25
N LYS A 57 61.40 5.79 -38.16
CA LYS A 57 62.64 5.19 -38.66
C LYS A 57 62.49 4.72 -40.09
N ALA A 58 63.60 4.77 -40.84
CA ALA A 58 63.62 4.23 -42.18
C ALA A 58 63.49 2.70 -42.15
N GLY A 59 62.63 2.14 -43.00
CA GLY A 59 62.40 0.70 -43.09
C GLY A 59 60.93 0.29 -43.22
N ALA A 60 60.71 -0.95 -43.63
CA ALA A 60 59.37 -1.54 -43.70
C ALA A 60 58.94 -2.04 -42.31
N PRO A 61 57.72 -1.72 -41.82
CA PRO A 61 57.24 -2.19 -40.52
C PRO A 61 57.19 -3.72 -40.44
N HIS A 62 56.59 -4.38 -41.44
CA HIS A 62 56.41 -5.83 -41.42
C HIS A 62 56.10 -6.40 -42.80
N VAL A 63 57.10 -7.03 -43.43
CA VAL A 63 57.05 -7.48 -44.84
C VAL A 63 55.98 -8.54 -45.16
N TYR A 64 55.39 -9.21 -44.15
CA TYR A 64 54.28 -10.15 -44.36
C TYR A 64 52.88 -9.49 -44.40
N PHE A 65 52.79 -8.16 -44.21
CA PHE A 65 51.53 -7.44 -44.25
C PHE A 65 51.55 -6.35 -45.32
N ALA A 66 50.94 -6.61 -46.48
CA ALA A 66 50.93 -5.65 -47.60
C ALA A 66 50.05 -4.40 -47.36
N ASN A 67 49.09 -4.49 -46.43
CA ASN A 67 48.13 -3.43 -46.16
C ASN A 67 48.55 -2.59 -44.94
N ASN A 68 47.68 -1.66 -44.54
CA ASN A 68 47.87 -0.85 -43.33
C ASN A 68 48.20 -1.74 -42.12
N TYR A 69 49.41 -1.58 -41.59
CA TYR A 69 49.93 -2.33 -40.47
C TYR A 69 49.80 -1.54 -39.17
N ALA A 70 50.05 -0.24 -39.22
CA ALA A 70 49.84 0.67 -38.10
C ALA A 70 49.38 2.05 -38.59
N ALA A 71 48.75 2.83 -37.71
CA ALA A 71 48.44 4.22 -38.00
C ALA A 71 48.48 5.09 -36.75
N ILE A 72 48.75 6.37 -36.97
CA ILE A 72 48.69 7.44 -35.97
C ILE A 72 47.70 8.48 -36.49
N LEU A 73 46.76 8.88 -35.66
CA LEU A 73 45.82 9.95 -35.93
C LEU A 73 45.74 10.84 -34.69
N ILE A 74 46.04 12.12 -34.83
CA ILE A 74 45.87 13.13 -33.79
C ILE A 74 44.82 14.12 -34.28
N GLN A 75 43.75 14.28 -33.51
CA GLN A 75 42.65 15.20 -33.80
C GLN A 75 42.49 16.20 -32.65
N ASP A 76 42.01 17.40 -32.98
CA ASP A 76 41.53 18.31 -31.96
C ASP A 76 40.17 17.85 -31.38
N LYS A 77 39.72 18.53 -30.32
CA LYS A 77 38.41 18.25 -29.69
C LYS A 77 37.21 18.39 -30.64
N ALA A 78 37.33 19.18 -31.71
CA ALA A 78 36.29 19.35 -32.73
C ALA A 78 36.35 18.27 -33.83
N GLY A 79 37.34 17.38 -33.78
CA GLY A 79 37.56 16.31 -34.75
C GLY A 79 38.44 16.69 -35.94
N ASN A 80 38.99 17.91 -35.98
CA ASN A 80 39.89 18.32 -37.06
C ASN A 80 41.22 17.56 -36.95
N ILE A 81 41.72 17.08 -38.09
CA ILE A 81 42.97 16.33 -38.14
C ILE A 81 44.15 17.28 -37.96
N LYS A 82 44.94 17.06 -36.91
CA LYS A 82 46.22 17.75 -36.65
C LYS A 82 47.39 16.98 -37.23
N TYR A 83 47.31 15.65 -37.22
CA TYR A 83 48.29 14.77 -37.81
C TYR A 83 47.67 13.44 -38.19
N THR A 84 48.10 12.87 -39.32
CA THR A 84 47.75 11.51 -39.69
C THR A 84 48.93 10.84 -40.40
N LYS A 85 49.19 9.57 -40.07
CA LYS A 85 50.19 8.74 -40.73
C LYS A 85 49.71 7.30 -40.78
N PHE A 86 49.69 6.74 -41.98
CA PHE A 86 49.51 5.32 -42.22
C PHE A 86 50.87 4.67 -42.46
N PHE A 87 51.03 3.47 -41.92
CA PHE A 87 52.22 2.64 -42.12
C PHE A 87 51.78 1.35 -42.82
N MET A 88 52.00 1.26 -44.13
CA MET A 88 51.82 0.00 -44.86
C MET A 88 52.94 -0.95 -44.44
N GLY A 89 52.62 -2.22 -44.20
CA GLY A 89 53.61 -3.14 -43.62
C GLY A 89 54.78 -3.44 -44.55
N THR A 90 54.57 -3.48 -45.85
CA THR A 90 55.63 -3.74 -46.86
C THR A 90 56.35 -2.49 -47.35
N ASP A 91 55.78 -1.30 -47.16
CA ASP A 91 56.36 -0.07 -47.72
C ASP A 91 57.52 0.41 -46.86
N ILE A 92 58.61 0.81 -47.50
CA ILE A 92 59.78 1.37 -46.83
C ILE A 92 59.44 2.80 -46.40
N ASN A 93 59.31 3.04 -45.09
CA ASN A 93 59.19 4.38 -44.56
C ASN A 93 60.51 5.14 -44.73
N GLN A 94 60.43 6.45 -44.94
CA GLN A 94 61.58 7.34 -44.81
C GLN A 94 61.68 7.83 -43.37
N ALA A 95 62.92 8.06 -42.91
CA ALA A 95 63.15 8.64 -41.59
C ALA A 95 62.56 10.07 -41.53
N SER A 96 61.82 10.37 -40.47
CA SER A 96 61.16 11.68 -40.31
C SER A 96 60.90 11.95 -38.83
N THR A 97 61.02 13.22 -38.44
CA THR A 97 60.64 13.68 -37.10
C THR A 97 59.64 14.82 -37.25
N VAL A 98 58.50 14.72 -36.56
CA VAL A 98 57.41 15.71 -36.63
C VAL A 98 56.98 16.07 -35.21
N ARG A 99 56.90 17.36 -34.92
CA ARG A 99 56.33 17.88 -33.67
C ARG A 99 54.91 18.37 -33.91
N VAL A 100 53.95 17.82 -33.18
CA VAL A 100 52.53 18.19 -33.25
C VAL A 100 52.14 18.88 -31.95
N PRO A 101 51.62 20.12 -31.98
CA PRO A 101 51.13 20.76 -30.76
C PRO A 101 49.89 20.05 -30.24
N LEU A 102 49.70 19.96 -28.93
CA LEU A 102 48.56 19.34 -28.25
C LEU A 102 47.78 20.37 -27.42
N ALA A 103 46.50 20.08 -27.19
CA ALA A 103 45.64 20.79 -26.26
C ALA A 103 44.81 19.79 -25.44
N ILE A 104 44.32 20.23 -24.26
CA ILE A 104 43.37 19.42 -23.49
C ILE A 104 42.11 19.19 -24.35
N GLY A 105 41.70 17.93 -24.44
CA GLY A 105 40.58 17.47 -25.28
C GLY A 105 41.00 16.93 -26.64
N ASP A 106 42.27 17.05 -27.04
CA ASP A 106 42.77 16.39 -28.24
C ASP A 106 42.70 14.86 -28.09
N GLU A 107 42.48 14.19 -29.22
CA GLU A 107 42.39 12.72 -29.30
C GLU A 107 43.58 12.15 -30.07
N ILE A 108 44.27 11.19 -29.45
CA ILE A 108 45.38 10.44 -30.04
C ILE A 108 44.87 9.02 -30.28
N THR A 109 44.57 8.71 -31.53
CA THR A 109 44.16 7.38 -31.97
C THR A 109 45.33 6.64 -32.60
N THR A 110 45.59 5.45 -32.10
CA THR A 110 46.59 4.55 -32.65
C THR A 110 45.91 3.27 -33.14
N TYR A 111 46.36 2.82 -34.30
CA TYR A 111 46.02 1.49 -34.83
C TYR A 111 47.31 0.69 -34.94
N HIS A 112 47.26 -0.57 -34.53
CA HIS A 112 48.35 -1.52 -34.76
C HIS A 112 47.79 -2.92 -34.94
N ARG A 113 48.07 -3.55 -36.07
CA ARG A 113 47.48 -4.85 -36.45
C ARG A 113 47.83 -5.95 -35.44
N GLU A 114 49.00 -5.85 -34.81
CA GLU A 114 49.50 -6.80 -33.81
C GLU A 114 49.59 -6.16 -32.40
N ALA A 115 48.72 -5.18 -32.07
CA ALA A 115 48.79 -4.47 -30.78
C ALA A 115 48.79 -5.42 -29.57
N THR A 116 48.03 -6.51 -29.64
CA THR A 116 47.83 -7.47 -28.55
C THR A 116 49.03 -8.42 -28.32
N THR A 117 50.06 -8.36 -29.15
CA THR A 117 51.30 -9.17 -28.99
C THR A 117 52.48 -8.32 -28.53
N ASN A 118 52.22 -7.29 -27.70
CA ASN A 118 53.21 -6.34 -27.18
C ASN A 118 53.98 -5.55 -28.26
N ARG A 119 53.41 -5.44 -29.47
CA ARG A 119 54.00 -4.65 -30.56
C ARG A 119 53.53 -3.20 -30.61
N LEU A 120 52.50 -2.86 -29.84
CA LEU A 120 52.20 -1.49 -29.47
C LEU A 120 52.37 -1.37 -27.95
N GLU A 121 53.32 -0.56 -27.54
CA GLU A 121 53.54 -0.24 -26.14
C GLU A 121 53.21 1.23 -25.92
N ILE A 122 52.46 1.52 -24.87
CA ILE A 122 52.16 2.89 -24.43
C ILE A 122 52.58 2.95 -22.98
N GLN A 123 53.64 3.67 -22.66
CA GLN A 123 54.22 3.65 -21.32
C GLN A 123 54.22 5.04 -20.71
N ASN A 124 53.73 5.16 -19.48
CA ASN A 124 53.94 6.35 -18.67
C ASN A 124 55.42 6.39 -18.24
N GLU A 125 56.16 7.40 -18.66
CA GLU A 125 57.61 7.44 -18.46
C GLU A 125 58.01 7.59 -16.99
N LYS A 126 57.16 8.21 -16.17
CA LYS A 126 57.43 8.46 -14.76
C LYS A 126 57.20 7.22 -13.90
N THR A 127 56.03 6.60 -14.06
CA THR A 127 55.63 5.41 -13.29
C THR A 127 56.14 4.10 -13.90
N LYS A 128 56.58 4.15 -15.16
CA LYS A 128 56.91 2.98 -16.01
C LYS A 128 55.73 2.03 -16.24
N ALA A 129 54.51 2.40 -15.81
CA ALA A 129 53.31 1.62 -16.04
C ALA A 129 52.90 1.66 -17.52
N TYR A 130 52.49 0.53 -18.05
CA TYR A 130 51.92 0.44 -19.39
C TYR A 130 50.44 0.81 -19.34
N LEU A 131 50.02 1.66 -20.27
CA LEU A 131 48.62 1.90 -20.56
C LEU A 131 48.09 0.78 -21.47
N GLU A 132 46.76 0.66 -21.51
CA GLU A 132 46.10 -0.29 -22.39
C GLU A 132 46.49 -0.07 -23.85
N ALA A 133 46.84 -1.16 -24.54
CA ALA A 133 46.98 -1.19 -25.99
C ALA A 133 45.93 -2.12 -26.57
N ALA A 134 45.33 -1.73 -27.68
CA ALA A 134 44.38 -2.53 -28.45
C ALA A 134 44.61 -2.29 -29.94
N THR A 135 44.03 -3.14 -30.80
CA THR A 135 44.18 -3.03 -32.26
C THR A 135 43.85 -1.62 -32.76
N SER A 136 42.86 -0.98 -32.15
CA SER A 136 42.63 0.47 -32.25
C SER A 136 42.30 0.99 -30.85
N ILE A 137 43.02 2.02 -30.40
CA ILE A 137 42.73 2.68 -29.13
C ILE A 137 42.86 4.20 -29.28
N THR A 138 41.98 4.92 -28.59
CA THR A 138 42.00 6.38 -28.56
C THR A 138 42.22 6.84 -27.13
N TYR A 139 43.23 7.68 -26.95
CA TYR A 139 43.50 8.41 -25.72
C TYR A 139 43.09 9.87 -25.87
N VAL A 140 42.44 10.42 -24.85
CA VAL A 140 42.11 11.84 -24.75
C VAL A 140 43.16 12.51 -23.87
N VAL A 141 43.69 13.65 -24.34
CA VAL A 141 44.59 14.49 -23.56
C VAL A 141 43.78 15.21 -22.48
N THR A 142 44.02 14.90 -21.21
CA THR A 142 43.32 15.53 -20.07
C THR A 142 44.31 16.31 -19.20
N SER A 143 43.79 17.12 -18.27
CA SER A 143 44.62 17.78 -17.25
C SER A 143 45.33 16.80 -16.31
N GLN A 144 44.92 15.53 -16.28
CA GLN A 144 45.51 14.46 -15.45
C GLN A 144 46.40 13.51 -16.26
N GLY A 145 46.67 13.81 -17.54
CA GLY A 145 47.39 12.92 -18.45
C GLY A 145 46.50 12.28 -19.51
N LEU A 146 46.97 11.18 -20.09
CA LEU A 146 46.23 10.44 -21.12
C LEU A 146 45.21 9.49 -20.48
N VAL A 147 43.94 9.66 -20.84
CA VAL A 147 42.84 8.79 -20.39
C VAL A 147 42.21 8.14 -21.61
N ALA A 148 41.97 6.83 -21.58
CA ALA A 148 41.32 6.15 -22.70
C ALA A 148 39.93 6.76 -22.95
N LYS A 149 39.58 7.02 -24.21
CA LYS A 149 38.31 7.68 -24.58
C LYS A 149 37.09 6.98 -23.99
N LYS A 150 37.09 5.64 -23.95
CA LYS A 150 36.04 4.83 -23.33
C LYS A 150 35.87 5.09 -21.82
N GLU A 151 36.96 5.39 -21.12
CA GLU A 151 36.94 5.71 -19.69
C GLU A 151 36.40 7.13 -19.47
N VAL A 152 36.77 8.10 -20.30
CA VAL A 152 36.17 9.45 -20.28
C VAL A 152 34.65 9.36 -20.49
N GLN A 153 34.21 8.59 -21.49
CA GLN A 153 32.79 8.37 -21.75
C GLN A 153 32.05 7.67 -20.59
N ALA A 154 32.70 6.71 -19.92
CA ALA A 154 32.13 6.06 -18.73
C ALA A 154 31.97 7.06 -17.58
N GLN A 155 32.97 7.91 -17.34
CA GLN A 155 32.91 8.98 -16.33
C GLN A 155 31.80 9.98 -16.62
N ASP A 156 31.68 10.45 -17.87
CA ASP A 156 30.65 11.41 -18.27
C ASP A 156 29.24 10.83 -18.13
N LYS A 157 29.02 9.58 -18.58
CA LYS A 157 27.73 8.89 -18.44
C LYS A 157 27.36 8.67 -16.98
N ALA A 158 28.31 8.25 -16.14
CA ALA A 158 28.07 8.06 -14.73
C ALA A 158 27.75 9.38 -14.03
N ARG A 159 28.48 10.46 -14.35
CA ARG A 159 28.23 11.80 -13.82
C ARG A 159 26.86 12.33 -14.24
N GLU A 160 26.48 12.18 -15.51
CA GLU A 160 25.17 12.58 -15.99
C GLU A 160 24.06 11.80 -15.27
N ALA A 161 24.20 10.48 -15.14
CA ALA A 161 23.23 9.64 -14.45
C ALA A 161 23.05 10.02 -12.98
N VAL A 162 24.16 10.22 -12.24
CA VAL A 162 24.13 10.66 -10.84
C VAL A 162 23.49 12.04 -10.72
N ASN A 163 23.86 12.99 -11.57
CA ASN A 163 23.28 14.34 -11.54
C ASN A 163 21.76 14.30 -11.79
N ASN A 164 21.29 13.46 -12.72
CA ASN A 164 19.87 13.34 -13.04
C ASN A 164 19.01 12.77 -11.88
N LEU A 165 19.61 12.21 -10.83
CA LEU A 165 18.89 11.80 -9.61
C LEU A 165 18.39 13.01 -8.79
N PHE A 166 18.98 14.19 -9.04
CA PHE A 166 18.74 15.42 -8.27
C PHE A 166 18.01 16.48 -9.08
N GLU A 167 17.25 17.31 -8.37
CA GLU A 167 16.66 18.54 -8.92
C GLU A 167 17.76 19.44 -9.48
N ASN A 168 17.47 20.11 -10.59
CA ASN A 168 18.41 20.99 -11.30
C ASN A 168 19.73 20.32 -11.73
N LYS A 169 19.79 18.99 -11.70
CA LYS A 169 20.99 18.20 -12.01
C LYS A 169 22.18 18.52 -11.11
N ASP A 170 21.92 18.90 -9.85
CA ASP A 170 22.95 19.24 -8.85
C ASP A 170 22.96 18.23 -7.69
N PRO A 171 24.01 17.39 -7.56
CA PRO A 171 24.17 16.43 -6.46
C PRO A 171 24.19 17.02 -5.04
N LYS A 172 24.32 18.34 -4.90
CA LYS A 172 24.22 19.03 -3.60
C LYS A 172 22.80 19.42 -3.24
N GLY A 173 21.87 19.27 -4.18
CA GLY A 173 20.46 19.61 -4.03
C GLY A 173 19.61 18.48 -3.45
N LYS A 174 18.30 18.60 -3.66
CA LYS A 174 17.34 17.56 -3.32
C LYS A 174 17.26 16.53 -4.43
N ILE A 175 16.94 15.28 -4.08
CA ILE A 175 16.51 14.29 -5.06
C ILE A 175 15.25 14.73 -5.79
N THR A 176 15.03 14.23 -7.00
CA THR A 176 13.77 14.47 -7.72
C THR A 176 12.59 13.81 -7.01
N ASP A 177 11.41 14.41 -7.10
CA ASP A 177 10.21 13.90 -6.43
C ASP A 177 9.80 12.49 -6.88
N SER A 178 10.05 12.15 -8.14
CA SER A 178 9.72 10.84 -8.72
C SER A 178 10.82 9.79 -8.56
N LEU A 179 11.94 10.12 -7.90
CA LEU A 179 13.09 9.21 -7.83
C LEU A 179 12.70 7.85 -7.24
N THR A 180 13.09 6.79 -7.94
CA THR A 180 12.89 5.40 -7.56
C THR A 180 14.21 4.71 -7.21
N GLN A 181 14.11 3.58 -6.50
CA GLN A 181 15.29 2.75 -6.21
C GLN A 181 15.94 2.21 -7.49
N ALA A 182 15.13 1.87 -8.50
CA ALA A 182 15.63 1.35 -9.78
C ALA A 182 16.50 2.37 -10.54
N GLU A 183 16.20 3.67 -10.43
CA GLU A 183 17.02 4.73 -11.02
C GLU A 183 18.37 4.88 -10.30
N ILE A 184 18.39 4.76 -8.98
CA ILE A 184 19.64 4.72 -8.20
C ILE A 184 20.47 3.49 -8.60
N ASP A 185 19.85 2.32 -8.69
CA ASP A 185 20.54 1.08 -9.06
C ASP A 185 21.10 1.15 -10.50
N ALA A 186 20.37 1.80 -11.43
CA ALA A 186 20.84 2.05 -12.79
C ALA A 186 22.06 2.99 -12.81
N ALA A 187 22.02 4.09 -12.05
CA ALA A 187 23.16 4.99 -11.89
C ALA A 187 24.37 4.27 -11.26
N GLN A 188 24.14 3.43 -10.25
CA GLN A 188 25.16 2.61 -9.61
C GLN A 188 25.83 1.67 -10.62
N GLY A 189 25.06 1.09 -11.55
CA GLY A 189 25.58 0.28 -12.66
C GLY A 189 26.55 1.03 -13.57
N LEU A 190 26.33 2.33 -13.80
CA LEU A 190 27.25 3.18 -14.58
C LEU A 190 28.47 3.61 -13.77
N VAL A 191 28.29 4.00 -12.50
CA VAL A 191 29.41 4.31 -11.59
C VAL A 191 30.35 3.12 -11.44
N ASN A 192 29.82 1.90 -11.45
CA ASN A 192 30.63 0.69 -11.37
C ASN A 192 31.56 0.46 -12.57
N GLN A 193 31.24 1.03 -13.73
CA GLN A 193 32.07 0.94 -14.95
C GLN A 193 33.24 1.92 -14.97
N VAL A 194 33.25 2.93 -14.08
CA VAL A 194 34.34 3.90 -13.94
C VAL A 194 35.55 3.22 -13.31
N LYS A 195 36.72 3.33 -13.95
CA LYS A 195 37.98 2.73 -13.46
C LYS A 195 38.77 3.68 -12.55
N ASP A 196 38.68 4.98 -12.79
CA ASP A 196 39.32 6.00 -11.96
C ASP A 196 38.74 5.95 -10.55
N THR A 197 39.55 5.49 -9.59
CA THR A 197 39.10 5.23 -8.22
C THR A 197 38.69 6.50 -7.47
N THR A 198 39.34 7.64 -7.78
CA THR A 198 39.04 8.91 -7.12
C THR A 198 37.70 9.45 -7.60
N LYS A 199 37.50 9.50 -8.93
CA LYS A 199 36.22 9.96 -9.51
C LYS A 199 35.08 9.01 -9.19
N LYS A 200 35.34 7.69 -9.16
CA LYS A 200 34.36 6.71 -8.72
C LYS A 200 33.94 6.95 -7.28
N ALA A 201 34.88 7.24 -6.38
CA ALA A 201 34.57 7.55 -4.98
C ALA A 201 33.74 8.84 -4.84
N GLU A 202 34.04 9.88 -5.64
CA GLU A 202 33.23 11.11 -5.68
C GLU A 202 31.80 10.83 -6.16
N LEU A 203 31.65 10.10 -7.27
CA LEU A 203 30.34 9.71 -7.80
C LEU A 203 29.56 8.82 -6.82
N GLN A 204 30.24 7.92 -6.12
CA GLN A 204 29.63 7.06 -5.12
C GLN A 204 29.12 7.87 -3.94
N LYS A 205 29.88 8.87 -3.47
CA LYS A 205 29.45 9.76 -2.39
C LYS A 205 28.16 10.50 -2.74
N ASP A 206 28.08 11.00 -3.97
CA ASP A 206 26.88 11.69 -4.47
C ASP A 206 25.68 10.73 -4.59
N LEU A 207 25.91 9.49 -5.05
CA LEU A 207 24.88 8.46 -5.13
C LEU A 207 24.40 7.99 -3.75
N ASP A 208 25.29 7.87 -2.77
CA ASP A 208 24.97 7.54 -1.39
C ASP A 208 24.10 8.63 -0.74
N GLU A 209 24.33 9.90 -1.09
CA GLU A 209 23.48 11.01 -0.64
C GLU A 209 22.07 10.93 -1.26
N ALA A 210 21.96 10.58 -2.55
CA ALA A 210 20.65 10.33 -3.18
C ALA A 210 19.90 9.18 -2.48
N GLN A 211 20.61 8.08 -2.20
CA GLN A 211 20.06 6.92 -1.49
C GLN A 211 19.56 7.30 -0.09
N LYS A 212 20.35 8.07 0.65
CA LYS A 212 19.99 8.55 1.99
C LYS A 212 18.74 9.42 1.96
N GLN A 213 18.63 10.35 1.01
CA GLN A 213 17.44 11.18 0.87
C GLN A 213 16.20 10.37 0.48
N LEU A 214 16.33 9.38 -0.41
CA LEU A 214 15.21 8.50 -0.78
C LEU A 214 14.73 7.67 0.42
N THR A 215 15.65 7.13 1.22
CA THR A 215 15.31 6.42 2.46
C THR A 215 14.59 7.34 3.44
N ALA A 216 15.14 8.54 3.69
CA ALA A 216 14.52 9.51 4.59
C ALA A 216 13.12 9.95 4.11
N LYS A 217 12.91 10.08 2.80
CA LYS A 217 11.59 10.36 2.21
C LYS A 217 10.60 9.25 2.52
N LYS A 218 10.96 8.00 2.25
CA LYS A 218 10.10 6.82 2.52
C LYS A 218 9.79 6.67 4.02
N GLU A 219 10.76 6.92 4.89
CA GLU A 219 10.56 6.92 6.34
C GLU A 219 9.60 8.05 6.78
N GLY A 220 9.72 9.23 6.19
CA GLY A 220 8.81 10.34 6.44
C GLY A 220 7.36 10.02 6.01
N GLU A 221 7.19 9.45 4.82
CA GLU A 221 5.90 8.98 4.31
C GLU A 221 5.29 7.90 5.20
N GLU A 222 6.10 6.94 5.67
CA GLU A 222 5.65 5.91 6.60
C GLU A 222 5.20 6.49 7.94
N LYS A 223 5.98 7.40 8.53
CA LYS A 223 5.59 8.11 9.77
C LYS A 223 4.28 8.89 9.60
N ALA A 224 4.06 9.50 8.45
CA ALA A 224 2.82 10.20 8.15
C ALA A 224 1.62 9.25 8.07
N ARG A 225 1.77 8.09 7.42
CA ARG A 225 0.73 7.04 7.38
C ARG A 225 0.39 6.54 8.79
N GLN A 226 1.41 6.26 9.61
CA GLN A 226 1.24 5.83 11.00
C GLN A 226 0.49 6.88 11.83
N ALA A 227 0.90 8.15 11.77
CA ALA A 227 0.27 9.23 12.51
C ALA A 227 -1.19 9.46 12.06
N ALA A 228 -1.48 9.33 10.76
CA ALA A 228 -2.84 9.44 10.24
C ALA A 228 -3.74 8.31 10.76
N ALA A 229 -3.27 7.06 10.73
CA ALA A 229 -3.99 5.91 11.26
C ALA A 229 -4.23 6.04 12.78
N GLU A 230 -3.20 6.41 13.55
CA GLU A 230 -3.30 6.62 15.00
C GLU A 230 -4.30 7.74 15.35
N THR A 231 -4.25 8.86 14.64
CA THR A 231 -5.16 9.99 14.85
C THR A 231 -6.61 9.59 14.56
N ALA A 232 -6.85 8.91 13.43
CA ALA A 232 -8.18 8.47 13.05
C ALA A 232 -8.74 7.41 14.02
N LEU A 233 -7.90 6.47 14.46
CA LEU A 233 -8.26 5.46 15.45
C LEU A 233 -8.66 6.07 16.79
N LYS A 234 -7.82 6.96 17.34
CA LYS A 234 -8.13 7.69 18.57
C LYS A 234 -9.41 8.49 18.45
N ALA A 235 -9.69 9.06 17.28
CA ALA A 235 -10.91 9.83 17.04
C ALA A 235 -12.20 8.99 17.11
N LEU A 236 -12.13 7.66 17.08
CA LEU A 236 -13.29 6.77 17.31
C LEU A 236 -13.77 6.79 18.77
N PHE A 237 -12.93 7.22 19.72
CA PHE A 237 -13.17 7.13 21.16
C PHE A 237 -13.39 8.49 21.82
N TYR A 238 -14.21 8.54 22.87
CA TYR A 238 -14.33 9.73 23.70
C TYR A 238 -12.99 10.07 24.36
N GLY A 239 -12.65 11.37 24.38
CA GLY A 239 -11.38 11.83 24.94
C GLY A 239 -10.13 11.36 24.20
N ASN A 240 -10.27 10.75 23.01
CA ASN A 240 -9.17 10.16 22.24
C ASN A 240 -8.41 9.05 23.00
N ASP A 241 -9.09 8.35 23.93
CA ASP A 241 -8.54 7.23 24.69
C ASP A 241 -9.01 5.90 24.10
N VAL A 242 -8.09 5.15 23.49
CA VAL A 242 -8.37 3.84 22.87
C VAL A 242 -8.80 2.76 23.85
N ASN A 243 -8.63 2.98 25.17
CA ASN A 243 -9.13 2.07 26.20
C ASN A 243 -10.50 2.51 26.76
N GLY A 244 -11.04 3.62 26.26
CA GLY A 244 -12.30 4.21 26.69
C GLY A 244 -13.50 3.69 25.90
N THR A 245 -14.60 4.45 25.94
CA THR A 245 -15.80 4.14 25.17
C THR A 245 -15.74 4.78 23.77
N ILE A 246 -16.32 4.09 22.79
CA ILE A 246 -16.50 4.65 21.45
C ILE A 246 -17.52 5.79 21.48
N LYS A 247 -17.35 6.75 20.56
CA LYS A 247 -18.31 7.85 20.36
C LYS A 247 -19.62 7.32 19.80
N ASP A 248 -20.71 8.04 20.05
CA ASP A 248 -22.03 7.67 19.52
C ASP A 248 -22.05 7.67 17.98
N THR A 249 -21.25 8.56 17.39
CA THR A 249 -21.06 8.70 15.94
C THR A 249 -20.18 7.60 15.32
N THR A 250 -19.48 6.81 16.13
CA THR A 250 -18.64 5.72 15.64
C THR A 250 -19.54 4.59 15.15
N ASN A 251 -19.51 4.30 13.86
CA ASN A 251 -20.29 3.25 13.21
C ASN A 251 -19.36 2.36 12.37
N GLN A 252 -19.91 1.35 11.69
CA GLN A 252 -19.11 0.42 10.90
C GLN A 252 -18.28 1.14 9.82
N ALA A 253 -18.87 2.11 9.12
CA ALA A 253 -18.16 2.88 8.10
C ALA A 253 -16.97 3.68 8.69
N ALA A 254 -17.10 4.18 9.92
CA ALA A 254 -15.99 4.85 10.60
C ALA A 254 -14.85 3.88 10.92
N ILE A 255 -15.16 2.65 11.35
CA ILE A 255 -14.18 1.59 11.60
C ILE A 255 -13.49 1.16 10.30
N ASP A 256 -14.26 0.91 9.24
CA ASP A 256 -13.73 0.46 7.94
C ASP A 256 -12.78 1.51 7.33
N ASN A 257 -13.07 2.80 7.51
CA ASN A 257 -12.18 3.88 7.09
C ASN A 257 -10.83 3.86 7.84
N VAL A 258 -10.84 3.57 9.14
CA VAL A 258 -9.61 3.41 9.92
C VAL A 258 -8.86 2.15 9.52
N GLN A 259 -9.56 1.04 9.24
CA GLN A 259 -8.96 -0.18 8.72
C GLN A 259 -8.17 0.09 7.43
N GLY A 260 -8.74 0.85 6.49
CA GLY A 260 -8.05 1.22 5.25
C GLY A 260 -6.76 2.01 5.47
N LEU A 261 -6.71 2.86 6.51
CA LEU A 261 -5.47 3.57 6.90
C LEU A 261 -4.44 2.64 7.55
N ILE A 262 -4.87 1.68 8.38
CA ILE A 262 -4.00 0.67 9.00
C ILE A 262 -3.43 -0.28 7.94
N ASP A 263 -4.21 -0.62 6.92
CA ASP A 263 -3.80 -1.57 5.87
C ASP A 263 -2.59 -1.08 5.07
N VAL A 264 -2.47 0.24 4.87
CA VAL A 264 -1.36 0.87 4.15
C VAL A 264 -0.13 1.14 5.02
N VAL A 265 -0.17 0.93 6.35
CA VAL A 265 1.01 0.99 7.23
C VAL A 265 1.93 -0.17 6.92
N THR A 266 3.24 0.10 6.81
CA THR A 266 4.22 -0.92 6.42
C THR A 266 5.05 -1.45 7.58
N ASP A 267 5.18 -0.70 8.68
CA ASP A 267 5.77 -1.22 9.91
C ASP A 267 4.87 -2.29 10.55
N PRO A 268 5.31 -3.56 10.64
CA PRO A 268 4.47 -4.66 11.09
C PRO A 268 4.14 -4.59 12.59
N ILE A 269 5.01 -4.00 13.41
CA ILE A 269 4.80 -3.90 14.86
C ILE A 269 3.74 -2.83 15.14
N ILE A 270 3.87 -1.67 14.50
CA ILE A 270 2.92 -0.57 14.65
C ILE A 270 1.56 -0.96 14.05
N LYS A 271 1.56 -1.60 12.87
CA LYS A 271 0.32 -2.11 12.26
C LYS A 271 -0.42 -3.07 13.18
N ALA A 272 0.27 -4.03 13.80
CA ALA A 272 -0.34 -4.97 14.73
C ALA A 272 -0.89 -4.29 15.99
N ALA A 273 -0.20 -3.28 16.52
CA ALA A 273 -0.68 -2.50 17.67
C ALA A 273 -1.95 -1.71 17.34
N LEU A 274 -1.96 -0.99 16.21
CA LEU A 274 -3.13 -0.25 15.75
C LEU A 274 -4.32 -1.19 15.44
N GLN A 275 -4.06 -2.36 14.86
CA GLN A 275 -5.11 -3.35 14.57
C GLN A 275 -5.76 -3.85 15.86
N LYS A 276 -4.97 -4.16 16.88
CA LYS A 276 -5.51 -4.61 18.18
C LYS A 276 -6.45 -3.56 18.79
N ASP A 277 -6.08 -2.30 18.71
CA ASP A 277 -6.89 -1.19 19.23
C ASP A 277 -8.16 -0.96 18.37
N LEU A 278 -8.09 -1.18 17.05
CA LEU A 278 -9.26 -1.16 16.17
C LEU A 278 -10.22 -2.34 16.44
N ASP A 279 -9.69 -3.54 16.66
CA ASP A 279 -10.47 -4.72 17.04
C ASP A 279 -11.22 -4.49 18.35
N HIS A 280 -10.61 -3.75 19.28
CA HIS A 280 -11.27 -3.31 20.51
C HIS A 280 -12.44 -2.34 20.22
N ALA A 281 -12.26 -1.36 19.33
CA ALA A 281 -13.33 -0.47 18.89
C ALA A 281 -14.50 -1.24 18.25
N GLN A 282 -14.20 -2.25 17.41
CA GLN A 282 -15.21 -3.12 16.80
C GLN A 282 -15.99 -3.90 17.85
N ALA A 283 -15.30 -4.53 18.81
CA ALA A 283 -15.97 -5.26 19.89
C ALA A 283 -16.91 -4.37 20.71
N LEU A 284 -16.53 -3.11 20.95
CA LEU A 284 -17.40 -2.13 21.62
C LEU A 284 -18.60 -1.73 20.77
N LEU A 285 -18.44 -1.59 19.45
CA LEU A 285 -19.55 -1.31 18.53
C LEU A 285 -20.55 -2.47 18.53
N ASP A 286 -20.06 -3.71 18.40
CA ASP A 286 -20.87 -4.91 18.41
C ASP A 286 -21.63 -5.05 19.74
N ALA A 287 -20.96 -4.76 20.87
CA ALA A 287 -21.59 -4.76 22.19
C ALA A 287 -22.68 -3.70 22.33
N ARG A 288 -22.47 -2.48 21.79
CA ARG A 288 -23.50 -1.43 21.78
C ARG A 288 -24.72 -1.85 20.95
N ILE A 289 -24.49 -2.39 19.75
CA ILE A 289 -25.58 -2.89 18.89
C ILE A 289 -26.36 -4.00 19.60
N ALA A 290 -25.67 -4.94 20.26
CA ALA A 290 -26.31 -6.00 21.03
C ALA A 290 -27.13 -5.44 22.22
N ALA A 291 -26.61 -4.44 22.94
CA ALA A 291 -27.32 -3.80 24.04
C ALA A 291 -28.57 -3.02 23.58
N GLU A 292 -28.49 -2.34 22.43
CA GLU A 292 -29.64 -1.68 21.80
C GLU A 292 -30.74 -2.67 21.40
N LEU A 293 -30.34 -3.83 20.87
CA LEU A 293 -31.26 -4.92 20.53
C LEU A 293 -31.93 -5.54 21.76
N ASP A 294 -31.18 -5.71 22.87
CA ASP A 294 -31.71 -6.22 24.15
C ASP A 294 -32.67 -5.21 24.81
N ALA A 295 -32.33 -3.91 24.79
CA ALA A 295 -33.19 -2.86 25.31
C ALA A 295 -34.53 -2.77 24.54
N ALA A 296 -34.49 -2.90 23.21
CA ALA A 296 -35.71 -2.96 22.39
C ALA A 296 -36.60 -4.16 22.76
N ASP A 297 -36.00 -5.33 22.98
CA ASP A 297 -36.73 -6.53 23.38
C ASP A 297 -37.37 -6.39 24.77
N LYS A 298 -36.67 -5.81 25.75
CA LYS A 298 -37.25 -5.49 27.07
C LYS A 298 -38.47 -4.56 26.98
N GLY A 299 -38.45 -3.59 26.08
CA GLY A 299 -39.60 -2.73 25.80
C GLY A 299 -40.80 -3.55 25.30
N GLN A 300 -40.55 -4.48 24.37
CA GLN A 300 -41.57 -5.39 23.84
C GLN A 300 -42.14 -6.32 24.92
N GLN A 301 -41.28 -6.89 25.77
CA GLN A 301 -41.69 -7.73 26.91
C GLN A 301 -42.61 -6.98 27.89
N LEU A 302 -42.31 -5.71 28.20
CA LEU A 302 -43.14 -4.89 29.08
C LEU A 302 -44.52 -4.61 28.47
N ILE A 303 -44.60 -4.31 27.17
CA ILE A 303 -45.86 -4.08 26.47
C ILE A 303 -46.72 -5.36 26.47
N ALA A 304 -46.14 -6.49 26.10
CA ALA A 304 -46.84 -7.77 26.09
C ALA A 304 -47.31 -8.18 27.49
N THR A 305 -46.44 -8.04 28.51
CA THR A 305 -46.79 -8.30 29.92
C THR A 305 -47.96 -7.43 30.37
N PHE A 306 -47.92 -6.13 30.04
CA PHE A 306 -49.02 -5.22 30.37
C PHE A 306 -50.33 -5.67 29.72
N LEU A 307 -50.33 -5.95 28.42
CA LEU A 307 -51.53 -6.37 27.69
C LEU A 307 -52.11 -7.68 28.21
N VAL A 308 -51.27 -8.70 28.43
CA VAL A 308 -51.70 -9.98 29.00
C VAL A 308 -52.34 -9.77 30.38
N ASN A 309 -51.68 -9.00 31.26
CA ASN A 309 -52.22 -8.70 32.58
C ASN A 309 -53.58 -7.97 32.49
N GLN A 310 -53.74 -7.05 31.53
CA GLN A 310 -55.00 -6.32 31.34
C GLN A 310 -56.20 -7.20 30.95
N LEU A 311 -55.99 -8.46 30.53
CA LEU A 311 -57.08 -9.40 30.23
C LEU A 311 -57.76 -9.92 31.50
N PHE A 312 -57.06 -9.90 32.65
CA PHE A 312 -57.49 -10.48 33.92
C PHE A 312 -58.04 -9.45 34.90
N GLN A 313 -58.86 -9.89 35.84
CA GLN A 313 -59.36 -9.06 36.92
C GLN A 313 -58.20 -8.45 37.71
N ASN A 314 -58.38 -7.20 38.15
CA ASN A 314 -57.35 -6.42 38.84
C ASN A 314 -56.00 -6.29 38.11
N ASN A 315 -55.97 -6.60 36.81
CA ASN A 315 -54.74 -6.71 36.01
C ASN A 315 -53.77 -7.77 36.55
N ASP A 316 -54.29 -8.85 37.14
CA ASP A 316 -53.49 -9.89 37.77
C ASP A 316 -53.95 -11.28 37.29
N PRO A 317 -53.13 -11.98 36.48
CA PRO A 317 -53.43 -13.33 36.03
C PRO A 317 -53.63 -14.36 37.16
N LEU A 318 -53.10 -14.11 38.36
CA LEU A 318 -53.31 -14.99 39.52
C LEU A 318 -54.75 -14.97 40.03
N THR A 319 -55.57 -14.00 39.61
CA THR A 319 -57.01 -14.02 39.89
C THR A 319 -57.72 -15.19 39.20
N ASP A 320 -57.13 -15.73 38.13
CA ASP A 320 -57.73 -16.78 37.28
C ASP A 320 -59.15 -16.42 36.77
N GLU A 321 -59.44 -15.11 36.68
CA GLU A 321 -60.70 -14.56 36.21
C GLU A 321 -60.43 -13.47 35.16
N ILE A 322 -61.09 -13.54 34.00
CA ILE A 322 -60.98 -12.50 32.97
C ILE A 322 -61.93 -11.33 33.25
N LYS A 323 -61.60 -10.14 32.75
CA LYS A 323 -62.52 -9.01 32.76
C LYS A 323 -63.73 -9.26 31.86
N ASN A 324 -64.86 -8.64 32.18
CA ASN A 324 -66.05 -8.66 31.33
C ASN A 324 -65.80 -8.05 29.94
N ILE A 325 -64.90 -7.06 29.84
CA ILE A 325 -64.51 -6.43 28.58
C ILE A 325 -63.52 -7.27 27.76
N THR A 326 -62.96 -8.33 28.33
CA THR A 326 -62.04 -9.22 27.61
C THR A 326 -62.81 -10.00 26.54
N ASN A 327 -62.33 -9.92 25.30
CA ASN A 327 -62.90 -10.54 24.11
C ASN A 327 -61.79 -11.05 23.20
N GLN A 328 -62.15 -11.72 22.10
CA GLN A 328 -61.17 -12.31 21.19
C GLN A 328 -60.18 -11.29 20.63
N LEU A 329 -60.64 -10.09 20.27
CA LEU A 329 -59.77 -9.03 19.76
C LEU A 329 -58.70 -8.62 20.78
N ALA A 330 -59.04 -8.57 22.07
CA ALA A 330 -58.08 -8.26 23.13
C ALA A 330 -57.04 -9.37 23.29
N ILE A 331 -57.43 -10.64 23.15
CA ILE A 331 -56.51 -11.79 23.17
C ILE A 331 -55.59 -11.76 21.95
N ASP A 332 -56.14 -11.57 20.76
CA ASP A 332 -55.37 -11.52 19.51
C ASP A 332 -54.36 -10.36 19.54
N THR A 333 -54.74 -9.20 20.07
CA THR A 333 -53.84 -8.05 20.24
C THR A 333 -52.68 -8.38 21.18
N ALA A 334 -52.94 -9.12 22.28
CA ALA A 334 -51.87 -9.56 23.17
C ALA A 334 -50.97 -10.61 22.50
N GLN A 335 -51.53 -11.53 21.70
CA GLN A 335 -50.79 -12.53 20.93
C GLN A 335 -49.80 -11.87 19.97
N GLU A 336 -50.25 -10.87 19.19
CA GLU A 336 -49.39 -10.14 18.27
C GLU A 336 -48.17 -9.53 18.98
N GLN A 337 -48.34 -9.04 20.21
CA GLN A 337 -47.22 -8.47 20.98
C GLN A 337 -46.31 -9.53 21.60
N ILE A 338 -46.82 -10.71 21.93
CA ILE A 338 -46.03 -11.87 22.38
C ILE A 338 -45.14 -12.39 21.24
N ASP A 339 -45.67 -12.46 20.01
CA ASP A 339 -44.95 -12.96 18.83
C ASP A 339 -43.72 -12.11 18.46
N LEU A 340 -43.71 -10.84 18.86
CA LEU A 340 -42.60 -9.91 18.66
C LEU A 340 -41.45 -10.08 19.68
N ILE A 341 -41.65 -10.86 20.75
CA ILE A 341 -40.63 -11.08 21.80
C ILE A 341 -39.58 -12.08 21.30
N LYS A 342 -38.29 -11.71 21.43
CA LYS A 342 -37.15 -12.55 21.05
C LYS A 342 -36.71 -13.51 22.14
N VAL A 343 -36.94 -13.17 23.42
CA VAL A 343 -36.57 -14.04 24.55
C VAL A 343 -37.59 -15.17 24.71
N ASP A 344 -37.21 -16.36 24.24
CA ASP A 344 -38.07 -17.56 24.20
C ASP A 344 -38.72 -17.89 25.56
N THR A 345 -37.98 -17.81 26.66
CA THR A 345 -38.49 -18.15 27.99
C THR A 345 -39.58 -17.20 28.48
N VAL A 346 -39.47 -15.91 28.16
CA VAL A 346 -40.50 -14.90 28.50
C VAL A 346 -41.71 -15.08 27.60
N ARG A 347 -41.48 -15.29 26.30
CA ARG A 347 -42.54 -15.58 25.33
C ARG A 347 -43.37 -16.81 25.75
N GLU A 348 -42.73 -17.91 26.10
CA GLU A 348 -43.40 -19.14 26.56
C GLU A 348 -44.21 -18.93 27.84
N ALA A 349 -43.70 -18.14 28.79
CA ALA A 349 -44.40 -17.86 30.05
C ALA A 349 -45.66 -16.99 29.82
N LEU A 350 -45.54 -15.94 29.00
CA LEU A 350 -46.67 -15.10 28.63
C LEU A 350 -47.69 -15.86 27.77
N GLN A 351 -47.22 -16.72 26.85
CA GLN A 351 -48.09 -17.55 26.03
C GLN A 351 -48.99 -18.43 26.88
N LYS A 352 -48.44 -19.13 27.88
CA LYS A 352 -49.24 -19.95 28.81
C LYS A 352 -50.31 -19.15 29.53
N THR A 353 -49.98 -17.92 29.91
CA THR A 353 -50.92 -17.02 30.57
C THR A 353 -52.02 -16.56 29.60
N LEU A 354 -51.67 -16.28 28.35
CA LEU A 354 -52.62 -15.91 27.31
C LEU A 354 -53.54 -17.08 26.92
N ASP A 355 -52.99 -18.28 26.76
CA ASP A 355 -53.73 -19.52 26.53
C ASP A 355 -54.75 -19.74 27.66
N ARG A 356 -54.36 -19.47 28.91
CA ARG A 356 -55.28 -19.53 30.05
C ARG A 356 -56.40 -18.48 29.95
N ALA A 357 -56.10 -17.27 29.50
CA ALA A 357 -57.13 -16.24 29.26
C ALA A 357 -58.11 -16.68 28.16
N GLN A 358 -57.61 -17.32 27.11
CA GLN A 358 -58.43 -17.88 26.02
C GLN A 358 -59.35 -18.99 26.54
N GLU A 359 -58.84 -19.93 27.34
CA GLU A 359 -59.66 -20.97 27.96
C GLU A 359 -60.79 -20.39 28.82
N LEU A 360 -60.50 -19.33 29.59
CA LEU A 360 -61.49 -18.63 30.42
C LEU A 360 -62.53 -17.88 29.57
N LEU A 361 -62.11 -17.28 28.45
CA LEU A 361 -63.02 -16.63 27.49
C LEU A 361 -63.97 -17.65 26.87
N ASP A 362 -63.43 -18.75 26.36
CA ASP A 362 -64.19 -19.84 25.75
C ASP A 362 -65.18 -20.44 26.76
N ALA A 363 -64.75 -20.61 28.02
CA ALA A 363 -65.62 -21.10 29.09
C ALA A 363 -66.76 -20.13 29.42
N ARG A 364 -66.48 -18.82 29.51
CA ARG A 364 -67.49 -17.78 29.75
C ARG A 364 -68.51 -17.73 28.63
N ASP A 365 -68.06 -17.77 27.39
CA ASP A 365 -68.94 -17.67 26.22
C ASP A 365 -69.78 -18.95 26.05
N ARG A 366 -69.22 -20.12 26.40
CA ARG A 366 -69.97 -21.38 26.53
C ARG A 366 -71.04 -21.31 27.62
N GLU A 367 -70.70 -20.85 28.83
CA GLU A 367 -71.66 -20.73 29.93
C GLU A 367 -72.79 -19.75 29.59
N ALA A 368 -72.49 -18.65 28.91
CA ALA A 368 -73.49 -17.70 28.43
C ALA A 368 -74.46 -18.36 27.42
N THR A 369 -73.93 -19.16 26.50
CA THR A 369 -74.72 -19.94 25.53
C THR A 369 -75.63 -20.94 26.24
N GLU A 370 -75.11 -21.67 27.21
CA GLU A 370 -75.86 -22.64 28.01
C GLU A 370 -76.98 -21.97 28.82
N LYS A 371 -76.71 -20.83 29.48
CA LYS A 371 -77.73 -20.07 30.20
C LYS A 371 -78.80 -19.50 29.27
N ALA A 372 -78.44 -19.09 28.07
CA ALA A 372 -79.40 -18.63 27.07
C ALA A 372 -80.33 -19.77 26.63
N ALA A 373 -79.78 -20.97 26.39
CA ALA A 373 -80.56 -22.15 26.06
C ALA A 373 -81.46 -22.60 27.21
N GLU A 374 -80.93 -22.68 28.44
CA GLU A 374 -81.71 -23.01 29.63
C GLU A 374 -82.85 -22.02 29.85
N LYS A 375 -82.56 -20.71 29.74
CA LYS A 375 -83.59 -19.67 29.84
C LYS A 375 -84.65 -19.84 28.76
N ALA A 376 -84.25 -20.05 27.50
CA ALA A 376 -85.18 -20.20 26.39
C ALA A 376 -86.11 -21.41 26.58
N VAL A 377 -85.59 -22.54 27.06
CA VAL A 377 -86.40 -23.73 27.38
C VAL A 377 -87.32 -23.45 28.58
N ASN A 378 -86.78 -22.93 29.68
CA ASN A 378 -87.54 -22.64 30.89
C ASN A 378 -88.72 -21.71 30.61
N GLU A 379 -88.50 -20.64 29.82
CA GLU A 379 -89.52 -19.66 29.50
C GLU A 379 -90.72 -20.21 28.70
N LEU A 380 -90.62 -21.40 28.10
CA LEU A 380 -91.74 -22.07 27.42
C LEU A 380 -92.81 -22.58 28.42
N PHE A 381 -92.42 -22.85 29.67
CA PHE A 381 -93.25 -23.51 30.68
C PHE A 381 -93.79 -22.53 31.72
N GLN A 382 -94.94 -22.86 32.32
CA GLN A 382 -95.51 -22.09 33.41
C GLN A 382 -94.51 -21.98 34.57
N ASP A 383 -94.46 -20.81 35.21
CA ASP A 383 -93.49 -20.46 36.27
C ASP A 383 -92.01 -20.61 35.88
N ASP A 384 -91.70 -20.61 34.58
CA ASP A 384 -90.35 -20.79 34.01
C ASP A 384 -89.70 -22.12 34.42
N LYS A 385 -90.51 -23.18 34.52
CA LYS A 385 -90.05 -24.48 35.04
C LYS A 385 -90.58 -25.64 34.19
N PRO A 386 -89.70 -26.34 33.45
CA PRO A 386 -90.07 -27.55 32.69
C PRO A 386 -90.74 -28.63 33.55
N THR A 387 -90.36 -28.72 34.83
CA THR A 387 -90.91 -29.69 35.78
C THR A 387 -92.41 -29.52 36.08
N THR A 388 -93.02 -28.38 35.74
CA THR A 388 -94.48 -28.21 35.85
C THR A 388 -95.23 -29.05 34.82
N GLY A 389 -94.60 -29.35 33.68
CA GLY A 389 -95.24 -30.04 32.55
C GLY A 389 -96.35 -29.25 31.87
N VAL A 390 -96.52 -27.96 32.19
CA VAL A 390 -97.56 -27.08 31.62
C VAL A 390 -96.91 -26.00 30.78
N ILE A 391 -97.25 -25.95 29.49
CA ILE A 391 -96.76 -24.94 28.54
C ILE A 391 -97.57 -23.65 28.72
N LYS A 392 -96.93 -22.47 28.64
CA LYS A 392 -97.63 -21.18 28.69
C LYS A 392 -98.50 -20.98 27.44
N ASP A 393 -99.65 -20.32 27.60
CA ASP A 393 -100.53 -19.93 26.48
C ASP A 393 -99.84 -19.05 25.42
N THR A 394 -98.74 -18.38 25.79
CA THR A 394 -97.91 -17.56 24.90
C THR A 394 -96.86 -18.34 24.12
N SER A 395 -96.58 -19.59 24.48
CA SER A 395 -95.60 -20.44 23.82
C SER A 395 -96.21 -21.03 22.54
N ASN A 396 -95.49 -20.94 21.44
CA ASN A 396 -95.88 -21.43 20.12
C ASN A 396 -94.70 -22.09 19.40
N GLN A 397 -94.92 -22.57 18.18
CA GLN A 397 -93.88 -23.25 17.40
C GLN A 397 -92.63 -22.37 17.20
N ASP A 398 -92.80 -21.08 16.91
CA ASP A 398 -91.67 -20.17 16.71
C ASP A 398 -90.80 -20.05 17.98
N THR A 399 -91.42 -20.02 19.17
CA THR A 399 -90.67 -19.99 20.44
C THR A 399 -89.99 -21.32 20.75
N ILE A 400 -90.57 -22.44 20.33
CA ILE A 400 -89.98 -23.78 20.47
C ILE A 400 -88.78 -23.92 19.53
N ASP A 401 -88.93 -23.50 18.28
CA ASP A 401 -87.85 -23.51 17.28
C ASP A 401 -86.69 -22.61 17.73
N ALA A 402 -86.99 -21.44 18.30
CA ALA A 402 -85.97 -20.56 18.88
C ALA A 402 -85.23 -21.21 20.07
N ALA A 403 -85.94 -21.92 20.96
CA ALA A 403 -85.30 -22.67 22.05
C ALA A 403 -84.42 -23.81 21.50
N GLN A 404 -84.91 -24.54 20.49
CA GLN A 404 -84.16 -25.58 19.81
C GLN A 404 -82.87 -25.03 19.16
N ASP A 405 -82.92 -23.84 18.56
CA ASP A 405 -81.75 -23.18 17.98
C ASP A 405 -80.69 -22.81 19.04
N PHE A 406 -81.11 -22.40 20.24
CA PHE A 406 -80.18 -22.21 21.35
C PHE A 406 -79.60 -23.54 21.85
N ILE A 407 -80.41 -24.59 22.00
CA ILE A 407 -79.94 -25.94 22.36
C ILE A 407 -78.92 -26.46 21.34
N ASN A 408 -79.15 -26.19 20.05
CA ASN A 408 -78.25 -26.60 18.98
C ASN A 408 -76.85 -25.97 19.11
N GLN A 409 -76.75 -24.77 19.67
CA GLN A 409 -75.50 -24.06 19.94
C GLN A 409 -74.78 -24.54 21.22
N VAL A 410 -75.46 -25.26 22.12
CA VAL A 410 -74.81 -25.86 23.30
C VAL A 410 -73.85 -26.95 22.86
N THR A 411 -72.60 -26.86 23.30
CA THR A 411 -71.52 -27.80 22.96
C THR A 411 -71.31 -28.89 24.00
N ASP A 412 -71.67 -28.64 25.26
CA ASP A 412 -71.68 -29.67 26.31
C ASP A 412 -72.79 -30.69 26.04
N ALA A 413 -72.40 -31.95 25.78
CA ALA A 413 -73.32 -32.98 25.34
C ALA A 413 -74.36 -33.35 26.40
N ASP A 414 -73.98 -33.35 27.68
CA ASP A 414 -74.87 -33.75 28.77
C ASP A 414 -75.90 -32.65 29.04
N LYS A 415 -75.47 -31.38 29.07
CA LYS A 415 -76.38 -30.23 29.18
C LYS A 415 -77.30 -30.14 27.97
N LYS A 416 -76.77 -30.33 26.77
CA LYS A 416 -77.57 -30.35 25.54
C LYS A 416 -78.64 -31.43 25.59
N ALA A 417 -78.28 -32.65 25.99
CA ALA A 417 -79.23 -33.75 26.11
C ALA A 417 -80.30 -33.49 27.19
N ALA A 418 -79.92 -32.90 28.31
CA ALA A 418 -80.87 -32.52 29.36
C ALA A 418 -81.87 -31.47 28.87
N LEU A 419 -81.39 -30.40 28.23
CA LEU A 419 -82.25 -29.36 27.66
C LEU A 419 -83.13 -29.90 26.53
N GLN A 420 -82.61 -30.79 25.69
CA GLN A 420 -83.39 -31.44 24.63
C GLN A 420 -84.51 -32.29 25.21
N LYS A 421 -84.22 -33.05 26.28
CA LYS A 421 -85.23 -33.86 26.96
C LYS A 421 -86.34 -33.01 27.59
N ASP A 422 -86.00 -31.84 28.09
CA ASP A 422 -87.00 -30.91 28.64
C ASP A 422 -87.84 -30.24 27.54
N LEU A 423 -87.34 -30.20 26.29
CA LEU A 423 -88.05 -29.66 25.13
C LEU A 423 -88.96 -30.68 24.42
N ASP A 424 -88.53 -31.96 24.36
CA ASP A 424 -89.25 -33.10 23.75
C ASP A 424 -90.50 -33.52 24.55
#